data_AF-A0A975JAE7-F1
#
_entry.id   AF-A0A975JAE7-F1
#
_cell.length_a   1.000
_cell.length_b   1.000
_cell.length_c   1.000
_cell.angle_alpha   90.00
_cell.angle_beta   90.00
_cell.angle_gamma   90.00
#
_symmetry.space_group_name_H-M   'P 1'
#
loop_
_entity.id
_entity.type
_entity.pdbx_description
1 polymer ?
#
loop_
_entity_poly.entity_id
_entity_poly.type
_entity_poly.pdbx_seq_one_letter_code
_entity_poly.pdbx_strand_id
1 'polypeptide(L)'
;MSKTFNFRNLYMYLVCLITLIIFLVSTINGANSLMDTVFPNTNHYISYEDYQQRYIQSKDFEVKEDIEVVPPEYIKKEYDEYIKKENTREQQRNLKRFFSSLISMLISGGFWFYHWKKVRNEKQ
;
A
#
# COMPACT_ATOMS: atom_id res chain seq x y z
N MET A 1 27.82 -32.78 -33.45
CA MET A 1 28.03 -31.38 -33.01
C MET A 1 27.56 -31.27 -31.57
N SER A 2 28.46 -31.48 -30.60
CA SER A 2 28.11 -31.37 -29.18
C SER A 2 27.82 -29.92 -28.86
N LYS A 3 26.56 -29.62 -28.54
CA LYS A 3 26.13 -28.34 -27.95
C LYS A 3 26.91 -28.20 -26.65
N THR A 4 28.03 -27.48 -26.66
CA THR A 4 28.73 -27.10 -25.44
C THR A 4 27.78 -26.17 -24.70
N PHE A 5 27.09 -26.74 -23.72
CA PHE A 5 26.21 -25.99 -22.83
C PHE A 5 27.07 -24.93 -22.15
N ASN A 6 26.99 -23.70 -22.65
CA ASN A 6 27.69 -22.55 -22.08
C ASN A 6 26.99 -22.16 -20.77
N PHE A 7 27.27 -22.92 -19.70
CA PHE A 7 26.71 -22.70 -18.36
C PHE A 7 26.85 -21.25 -17.90
N ARG A 8 27.92 -20.56 -18.33
CA ARG A 8 28.11 -19.12 -18.08
C ARG A 8 27.02 -18.26 -18.73
N ASN A 9 26.67 -18.51 -20.00
CA ASN A 9 25.57 -17.80 -20.65
C ASN A 9 24.22 -18.19 -20.04
N LEU A 10 24.00 -19.47 -19.72
CA LEU A 10 22.78 -19.93 -19.06
C LEU A 10 22.58 -19.25 -17.70
N TYR A 11 23.64 -19.14 -16.89
CA TYR A 11 23.64 -18.43 -15.63
C TYR A 11 23.33 -16.94 -15.83
N MET A 12 23.95 -16.28 -16.81
CA MET A 12 23.68 -14.88 -17.14
C MET A 12 22.21 -14.66 -17.53
N TYR A 13 21.61 -15.56 -18.32
CA TYR A 13 20.20 -15.49 -18.69
C TYR A 13 19.27 -15.74 -17.50
N LEU A 14 19.57 -16.72 -16.63
CA LEU A 14 18.78 -16.99 -15.43
C LEU A 14 18.79 -15.81 -14.45
N VAL A 15 19.97 -15.24 -14.19
CA VAL A 15 20.10 -14.07 -13.33
C VAL A 15 19.37 -12.87 -13.93
N CYS A 16 19.51 -12.65 -15.24
CA CYS A 16 18.79 -11.59 -15.95
C CYS A 16 17.27 -11.79 -15.89
N LEU A 17 16.79 -13.02 -15.99
CA LEU A 17 15.37 -13.35 -15.87
C LEU A 17 14.85 -13.08 -14.46
N ILE A 18 15.61 -13.47 -13.43
CA ILE A 18 15.24 -13.22 -12.03
C ILE A 18 15.19 -11.71 -11.74
N THR A 19 16.19 -10.94 -12.19
CA THR A 19 16.20 -9.49 -11.98
C THR A 19 15.07 -8.80 -12.74
N LEU A 20 14.71 -9.28 -13.93
CA LEU A 20 13.60 -8.77 -14.72
C LEU A 20 12.25 -9.01 -14.03
N ILE A 21 12.05 -10.19 -13.43
CA ILE A 21 10.85 -10.50 -12.65
C ILE A 21 10.75 -9.58 -11.41
N ILE A 22 11.85 -9.41 -10.66
CA ILE A 22 11.89 -8.52 -9.50
C ILE A 22 11.58 -7.07 -9.90
N PHE A 23 12.09 -6.63 -11.05
CA PHE A 23 11.82 -5.30 -11.60
C PHE A 23 10.33 -5.11 -11.92
N LEU A 24 9.71 -6.06 -12.63
CA LEU A 24 8.28 -6.01 -12.98
C LEU A 24 7.39 -5.96 -11.74
N VAL A 25 7.64 -6.80 -10.74
CA VAL A 25 6.89 -6.81 -9.47
C VAL A 25 7.04 -5.47 -8.75
N SER A 26 8.24 -4.89 -8.75
CA SER A 26 8.50 -3.58 -8.15
C SER A 26 7.77 -2.45 -8.90
N THR A 27 7.73 -2.48 -10.23
CA THR A 27 6.99 -1.51 -11.04
C THR A 27 5.49 -1.59 -10.76
N ILE A 28 4.91 -2.79 -10.66
CA ILE A 28 3.48 -2.96 -10.35
C ILE A 28 3.16 -2.40 -8.95
N ASN A 29 3.96 -2.75 -7.95
CA ASN A 29 3.78 -2.24 -6.60
C ASN A 29 3.97 -0.72 -6.52
N GLY A 30 4.94 -0.16 -7.26
CA GLY A 30 5.15 1.27 -7.40
C GLY A 30 3.97 1.99 -8.06
N ALA A 31 3.40 1.40 -9.11
CA ALA A 31 2.21 1.95 -9.78
C ALA A 31 0.99 1.96 -8.84
N ASN A 32 0.77 0.89 -8.08
CA ASN A 32 -0.29 0.85 -7.06
C ASN A 32 -0.07 1.94 -6.00
N SER A 33 1.16 2.14 -5.55
CA SER A 33 1.50 3.19 -4.58
C SER A 33 1.28 4.59 -5.17
N LEU A 34 1.63 4.83 -6.44
CA LEU A 34 1.34 6.09 -7.12
C LEU A 34 -0.17 6.33 -7.25
N MET A 35 -0.94 5.29 -7.56
CA MET A 35 -2.40 5.36 -7.60
C MET A 35 -2.98 5.80 -6.25
N ASP A 36 -2.52 5.22 -5.14
CA ASP A 36 -2.92 5.61 -3.79
C ASP A 36 -2.51 7.05 -3.41
N THR A 37 -1.51 7.63 -4.09
CA THR A 37 -1.07 9.02 -3.85
C THR A 37 -1.89 10.02 -4.65
N VAL A 38 -2.11 9.73 -5.93
CA VAL A 38 -2.81 10.62 -6.87
C VAL A 38 -4.32 10.55 -6.64
N PHE A 39 -4.81 9.34 -6.38
CA PHE A 39 -6.16 9.06 -5.96
C PHE A 39 -6.07 8.50 -4.54
N PRO A 40 -5.97 9.37 -3.50
CA PRO A 40 -6.14 8.90 -2.14
C PRO A 40 -7.50 8.24 -2.09
N ASN A 41 -7.50 6.91 -2.11
CA ASN A 41 -8.71 6.13 -1.96
C ASN A 41 -9.27 6.59 -0.63
N THR A 42 -10.35 7.36 -0.69
CA THR A 42 -11.09 7.73 0.50
C THR A 42 -11.57 6.40 1.03
N ASN A 43 -10.83 5.84 1.99
CA ASN A 43 -11.30 4.77 2.85
C ASN A 43 -12.76 5.10 3.13
N HIS A 44 -13.63 4.10 3.02
CA HIS A 44 -15.05 4.26 3.28
C HIS A 44 -15.22 4.73 4.73
N TYR A 45 -15.09 6.03 4.94
CA TYR A 45 -15.49 6.67 6.17
C TYR A 45 -17.00 6.46 6.19
N ILE A 46 -17.46 5.74 7.21
CA ILE A 46 -18.89 5.66 7.50
C ILE A 46 -19.37 7.12 7.55
N SER A 47 -20.31 7.48 6.69
CA SER A 47 -20.92 8.81 6.70
C SER A 47 -21.53 9.06 8.08
N TYR A 48 -21.55 10.32 8.54
CA TYR A 48 -22.20 10.66 9.82
C TYR A 48 -23.65 10.14 9.88
N GLU A 49 -24.37 10.19 8.76
CA GLU A 49 -25.73 9.65 8.66
C GLU A 49 -25.78 8.13 8.87
N ASP A 50 -24.85 7.39 8.27
CA ASP A 50 -24.76 5.93 8.41
C ASP A 50 -24.31 5.53 9.84
N TYR A 51 -23.44 6.34 10.47
CA TYR A 51 -23.03 6.15 11.87
C TYR A 51 -24.20 6.35 12.83
N GLN A 52 -24.97 7.42 12.64
CA GLN A 52 -26.15 7.72 13.46
C GLN A 52 -27.19 6.60 13.36
N GLN A 53 -27.45 6.07 12.16
CA GLN A 53 -28.41 4.98 11.99
C GLN A 53 -27.97 3.71 12.71
N ARG A 54 -26.69 3.34 12.66
CA ARG A 54 -26.16 2.18 13.39
C ARG A 54 -26.23 2.36 14.89
N TYR A 55 -25.95 3.55 15.40
CA TYR A 55 -26.06 3.86 16.83
C TYR A 55 -27.50 3.65 17.33
N ILE A 56 -28.48 4.22 16.62
CA ILE A 56 -29.90 4.08 16.94
C ILE A 56 -30.33 2.61 16.84
N GLN A 57 -29.97 1.93 15.75
CA GLN A 57 -30.28 0.52 15.54
C GLN A 57 -29.68 -0.39 16.61
N SER A 58 -28.43 -0.16 17.05
CA SER A 58 -27.81 -0.96 18.10
C SER A 58 -28.54 -0.83 19.44
N LYS A 59 -29.00 0.38 19.80
CA LYS A 59 -29.73 0.62 21.04
C LYS A 59 -31.15 0.04 21.02
N ASP A 60 -31.80 0.03 19.86
CA ASP A 60 -33.12 -0.62 19.68
C ASP A 60 -33.09 -2.15 19.92
N PHE A 61 -31.93 -2.81 19.72
CA PHE A 61 -31.78 -4.25 19.97
C PHE A 61 -31.39 -4.58 21.42
N GLU A 62 -30.70 -3.68 22.13
CA GLU A 62 -30.20 -3.92 23.49
C GLU A 62 -31.17 -3.46 24.59
N VAL A 63 -32.06 -2.50 24.31
CA VAL A 63 -32.92 -1.86 25.33
C VAL A 63 -34.36 -1.75 24.82
N LYS A 64 -35.26 -2.60 25.34
CA LYS A 64 -36.72 -2.53 25.11
C LYS A 64 -37.48 -1.58 26.07
N GLU A 65 -36.78 -0.83 26.91
CA GLU A 65 -37.38 0.14 27.83
C GLU A 65 -36.86 1.54 27.51
N ASP A 66 -37.79 2.41 27.10
CA ASP A 66 -37.68 3.87 26.96
C ASP A 66 -36.42 4.38 26.26
N ILE A 67 -36.57 4.65 24.96
CA ILE A 67 -35.59 5.35 24.14
C ILE A 67 -35.41 6.77 24.70
N GLU A 68 -34.52 6.94 25.67
CA GLU A 68 -34.01 8.26 26.03
C GLU A 68 -33.31 8.79 24.77
N VAL A 69 -33.96 9.76 24.12
CA VAL A 69 -33.53 10.34 22.85
C VAL A 69 -32.19 11.03 23.10
N VAL A 70 -31.11 10.28 22.91
CA VAL A 70 -29.74 10.80 23.00
C VAL A 70 -29.64 11.98 22.03
N PRO A 71 -29.30 13.19 22.51
CA PRO A 71 -29.21 14.36 21.63
C PRO A 71 -28.20 14.10 20.49
N PRO A 72 -28.54 14.46 19.24
CA PRO A 72 -27.69 14.20 18.06
C PRO A 72 -26.30 14.84 18.16
N GLU A 73 -26.17 15.86 19.01
CA GLU A 73 -24.91 16.53 19.31
C GLU A 73 -23.88 15.61 19.98
N TYR A 74 -24.31 14.68 20.84
CA TYR A 74 -23.43 13.73 21.51
C TYR A 74 -22.88 12.69 20.52
N ILE A 75 -23.75 12.16 19.66
CA ILE A 75 -23.40 11.19 18.60
C ILE A 75 -22.37 11.80 17.64
N LYS A 76 -22.52 13.10 17.32
CA LYS A 76 -21.57 13.81 16.45
C LYS A 76 -20.19 13.95 17.08
N LYS A 77 -20.11 14.28 18.37
CA LYS A 77 -18.84 14.42 19.07
C LYS A 77 -18.07 13.10 19.13
N GLU A 78 -18.77 12.00 19.38
CA GLU A 78 -18.19 10.64 19.40
C GLU A 78 -17.71 10.22 18.00
N TYR A 79 -18.50 10.52 16.96
CA TYR A 79 -18.10 10.34 15.57
C TYR A 79 -16.84 11.13 15.20
N ASP A 80 -16.77 12.41 15.57
CA ASP A 80 -15.61 13.26 15.29
C ASP A 80 -14.33 12.74 15.97
N GLU A 81 -14.44 12.19 17.19
CA GLU A 81 -13.32 11.52 17.86
C GLU A 81 -12.91 10.22 17.17
N TYR A 82 -13.88 9.43 16.71
CA TYR A 82 -13.64 8.21 15.95
C TYR A 82 -12.85 8.50 14.66
N ILE A 83 -13.29 9.47 13.86
CA ILE A 83 -12.64 9.87 12.61
C ILE A 83 -11.21 10.41 12.86
N LYS A 84 -10.99 11.18 13.94
CA LYS A 84 -9.64 11.65 14.31
C LYS A 84 -8.68 10.51 14.65
N LYS A 85 -9.15 9.48 15.35
CA LYS A 85 -8.34 8.29 15.69
C LYS A 85 -8.05 7.43 14.45
N GLU A 86 -9.01 7.33 13.53
CA GLU A 86 -8.81 6.56 12.30
C GLU A 86 -7.83 7.26 11.34
N ASN A 87 -7.97 8.57 11.16
CA ASN A 87 -7.06 9.36 10.32
C ASN A 87 -5.60 9.28 10.76
N THR A 88 -5.33 9.31 12.06
CA THR A 88 -3.96 9.21 12.58
C THR A 88 -3.34 7.83 12.39
N ARG A 89 -4.14 6.76 12.50
CA ARG A 89 -3.68 5.38 12.29
C ARG A 89 -3.46 5.08 10.80
N GLU A 90 -4.34 5.57 9.94
CA GLU A 90 -4.22 5.40 8.48
C GLU A 90 -3.02 6.18 7.91
N GLN A 91 -2.77 7.41 8.38
CA GLN A 91 -1.59 8.18 7.96
C GLN A 91 -0.27 7.45 8.23
N GLN A 92 -0.13 6.82 9.40
CA GLN A 92 1.07 6.06 9.73
C GLN A 92 1.22 4.78 8.90
N ARG A 93 0.12 4.12 8.57
CA ARG A 93 0.13 2.88 7.78
C ARG A 93 0.45 3.16 6.31
N ASN A 94 -0.06 4.26 5.77
CA ASN A 94 0.19 4.67 4.39
C ASN A 94 1.64 5.14 4.21
N LEU A 95 2.18 5.93 5.14
CA LEU A 95 3.57 6.39 5.08
C LEU A 95 4.58 5.22 5.06
N LYS A 96 4.32 4.16 5.83
CA LYS A 96 5.17 2.96 5.85
C LYS A 96 5.17 2.21 4.51
N ARG A 97 4.03 2.17 3.79
CA ARG A 97 3.96 1.58 2.44
C ARG A 97 4.67 2.42 1.39
N PHE A 98 4.58 3.75 1.47
CA PHE A 98 5.30 4.67 0.57
C PHE A 98 6.82 4.52 0.68
N PHE A 99 7.35 4.53 1.91
CA PHE A 99 8.80 4.37 2.11
C PHE A 99 9.31 2.97 1.71
N SER A 100 8.50 1.92 1.91
CA SER A 100 8.87 0.57 1.46
C SER A 100 9.01 0.49 -0.06
N SER A 101 8.16 1.19 -0.82
CA SER A 101 8.23 1.23 -2.29
C SER A 101 9.39 2.09 -2.80
N LEU A 102 9.73 3.17 -2.09
CA LEU A 102 10.92 3.98 -2.36
C LEU A 102 12.22 3.20 -2.13
N ILE A 103 12.30 2.45 -1.03
CA ILE A 103 13.47 1.64 -0.70
C ILE A 103 13.66 0.52 -1.74
N SER A 104 12.60 -0.16 -2.17
CA SER A 104 12.71 -1.19 -3.20
C SER A 104 13.12 -0.62 -4.57
N MET A 105 12.60 0.55 -4.94
CA MET A 105 12.99 1.27 -6.15
C MET A 105 14.46 1.71 -6.11
N LEU A 106 14.95 2.19 -4.95
CA LEU A 106 16.35 2.55 -4.76
C LEU A 106 17.28 1.32 -4.81
N ILE A 107 16.89 0.20 -4.20
CA ILE A 107 17.66 -1.06 -4.25
C ILE A 107 17.73 -1.57 -5.69
N SER A 108 16.61 -1.58 -6.41
CA SER A 108 16.54 -2.02 -7.80
C SER A 108 17.34 -1.10 -8.74
N GLY A 109 17.19 0.21 -8.59
CA GLY A 109 17.92 1.22 -9.38
C GLY A 109 19.43 1.18 -9.12
N GLY A 110 19.85 1.01 -7.86
CA GLY A 110 21.25 0.86 -7.49
C GLY A 110 21.90 -0.38 -8.11
N PHE A 111 21.16 -1.50 -8.13
CA PHE A 111 21.64 -2.74 -8.75
C PHE A 111 21.82 -2.59 -10.27
N TRP A 112 20.87 -1.94 -10.95
CA TRP A 112 20.98 -1.63 -12.38
C TRP A 112 22.16 -0.70 -12.69
N PHE A 113 22.36 0.37 -11.91
CA PHE A 113 23.46 1.31 -12.11
C PHE A 113 24.83 0.65 -11.94
N TYR A 114 24.99 -0.22 -10.93
CA TYR A 114 26.21 -1.01 -10.75
C TYR A 114 26.48 -1.93 -11.95
N HIS A 115 25.46 -2.67 -12.40
CA HIS A 115 25.57 -3.55 -13.56
C HIS A 115 25.93 -2.78 -14.84
N TRP A 116 25.31 -1.61 -15.06
CA TRP A 116 25.59 -0.74 -16.20
C TRP A 116 27.04 -0.24 -16.21
N LYS A 117 27.57 0.18 -15.04
CA LYS A 117 28.97 0.60 -14.91
C LYS A 117 29.93 -0.56 -15.21
N LYS A 118 29.63 -1.77 -14.73
CA LYS A 118 30.47 -2.96 -14.95
C LYS A 118 30.50 -3.37 -16.43
N VAL A 119 29.36 -3.40 -17.11
CA VAL A 119 29.27 -3.73 -18.54
C VAL A 119 30.00 -2.71 -19.40
N ARG A 120 30.04 -1.44 -18.99
CA ARG A 120 30.79 -0.40 -19.68
C ARG A 120 32.31 -0.53 -19.50
N ASN A 121 32.76 -1.09 -18.38
CA ASN A 121 34.17 -1.32 -18.09
C ASN A 121 34.70 -2.63 -18.71
N GLU A 122 33.84 -3.60 -19.02
CA GLU A 122 34.24 -4.84 -19.72
C GLU A 122 34.28 -4.70 -21.25
N LYS A 123 33.83 -3.56 -21.79
CA LYS A 123 33.89 -3.23 -23.23
C LYS A 123 35.10 -2.38 -23.63
N GLN A 124 36.00 -2.05 -22.69
CA GLN A 124 37.33 -1.50 -22.97
C GLN A 124 38.38 -2.60 -22.82
#